data_AF-A0A7C8LI25-F1
#
_entry.id   AF-A0A7C8LI25-F1
#
_cell.length_a   1.000
_cell.length_b   1.000
_cell.length_c   1.000
_cell.angle_alpha   90.00
_cell.angle_beta   90.00
_cell.angle_gamma   90.00
#
_symmetry.space_group_name_H-M   'P 1'
#
loop_
_entity.id
_entity.type
_entity.pdbx_description
1 polymer ?
#
loop_
_entity_poly.entity_id
_entity_poly.type
_entity_poly.pdbx_seq_one_letter_code
_entity_poly.pdbx_strand_id
1 'polypeptide(L)'
;MTVAVSIAAIARPDAPAATGAAAVASPAAPAGGFASFLNDGIGYVENKVDHANAMVRAFAVDDSVPVHQVTMALADARLAVELAMQVRSRLVEAYRDLMTMQL
;
A
#
# COMPACT_ATOMS: atom_id res chain seq x y z
N MET A 1 -18.23 23.87 -36.21
CA MET A 1 -16.87 24.36 -35.90
C MET A 1 -16.98 25.83 -35.57
N THR A 2 -17.18 26.14 -34.29
CA THR A 2 -17.27 27.53 -33.82
C THR A 2 -16.86 27.58 -32.35
N VAL A 3 -15.83 28.38 -32.09
CA VAL A 3 -15.23 28.65 -30.79
C VAL A 3 -16.13 29.59 -30.00
N ALA A 4 -16.34 29.32 -28.71
CA ALA A 4 -16.84 30.30 -27.75
C ALA A 4 -15.93 30.29 -26.52
N VAL A 5 -14.95 31.18 -26.53
CA VAL A 5 -14.20 31.61 -25.35
C VAL A 5 -15.13 32.52 -24.55
N SER A 6 -15.54 32.08 -23.35
CA SER A 6 -16.29 32.92 -22.42
C SER A 6 -15.34 33.56 -21.41
N ILE A 7 -15.16 34.86 -21.62
CA ILE A 7 -14.38 35.84 -20.87
C ILE A 7 -15.03 36.16 -19.51
N ALA A 8 -14.18 36.09 -18.48
CA ALA A 8 -14.19 36.81 -17.21
C ALA A 8 -15.47 37.58 -16.78
N ALA A 9 -16.15 37.07 -15.75
CA ALA A 9 -16.99 37.90 -14.89
C ALA A 9 -16.11 38.51 -13.79
N ILE A 10 -15.63 39.73 -14.03
CA ILE A 10 -15.11 40.61 -12.97
C ILE A 10 -16.30 41.41 -12.46
N ALA A 11 -16.91 40.95 -11.36
CA ALA A 11 -17.83 41.74 -10.56
C ALA A 11 -17.14 42.15 -9.25
N ARG A 12 -17.44 43.39 -8.86
CA ARG A 12 -16.67 44.30 -8.01
C ARG A 12 -16.50 43.89 -6.52
N PRO A 13 -15.53 44.53 -5.84
CA PRO A 13 -15.21 44.31 -4.43
C PRO A 13 -16.15 45.09 -3.50
N ASP A 14 -16.72 44.41 -2.50
CA ASP A 14 -16.81 44.87 -1.09
C ASP A 14 -17.34 43.69 -0.23
N ALA A 15 -16.89 43.64 1.03
CA ALA A 15 -16.91 42.54 2.02
C ALA A 15 -18.29 41.92 2.39
N PRO A 16 -18.42 40.99 3.38
CA PRO A 16 -17.51 39.97 3.94
C PRO A 16 -18.17 38.57 3.88
N ALA A 17 -17.43 37.50 3.53
CA ALA A 17 -17.99 36.15 3.68
C ALA A 17 -16.92 35.15 4.10
N ALA A 18 -17.15 34.61 5.30
CA ALA A 18 -16.52 33.47 5.94
C ALA A 18 -15.58 32.67 5.04
N THR A 19 -14.29 32.74 5.34
CA THR A 19 -13.30 31.74 4.92
C THR A 19 -13.78 30.37 5.38
N GLY A 20 -14.50 29.70 4.49
CA GLY A 20 -14.83 28.30 4.59
C GLY A 20 -13.54 27.53 4.78
N ALA A 21 -13.49 26.78 5.86
CA ALA A 21 -12.45 25.80 6.11
C ALA A 21 -12.25 24.99 4.83
N ALA A 22 -11.06 25.11 4.24
CA ALA A 22 -10.61 24.22 3.20
C ALA A 22 -10.63 22.82 3.80
N ALA A 23 -11.67 22.06 3.46
CA ALA A 23 -11.78 20.66 3.80
C ALA A 23 -10.55 19.97 3.19
N VAL A 24 -9.61 19.60 4.06
CA VAL A 24 -8.45 18.81 3.67
C VAL A 24 -9.03 17.52 3.08
N ALA A 25 -8.76 17.28 1.81
CA ALA A 25 -9.20 16.06 1.16
C ALA A 25 -8.55 14.89 1.90
N SER A 26 -9.36 14.17 2.67
CA SER A 26 -8.94 12.93 3.33
C SER A 26 -8.49 11.96 2.24
N PRO A 27 -7.31 11.33 2.36
CA PRO A 27 -6.87 10.35 1.38
C PRO A 27 -7.95 9.27 1.28
N ALA A 28 -8.46 9.09 0.06
CA ALA A 28 -9.50 8.11 -0.23
C ALA A 28 -9.05 6.75 0.32
N ALA A 29 -9.81 6.22 1.28
CA ALA A 29 -9.57 4.89 1.80
C ALA A 29 -9.55 3.91 0.61
N PRO A 30 -8.58 2.98 0.55
CA PRO A 30 -8.51 2.01 -0.53
C PRO A 30 -9.87 1.33 -0.66
N ALA A 31 -10.37 1.20 -1.88
CA ALA A 31 -11.71 0.69 -2.20
C ALA A 31 -11.92 -0.81 -1.90
N GLY A 32 -11.05 -1.40 -1.07
CA GLY A 32 -11.16 -2.75 -0.55
C GLY A 32 -11.00 -2.71 0.96
N GLY A 33 -11.92 -3.35 1.69
CA GLY A 33 -11.83 -3.44 3.15
C GLY A 33 -10.54 -4.13 3.62
N PHE A 34 -10.33 -4.16 4.93
CA PHE A 34 -9.14 -4.76 5.55
C PHE A 34 -8.80 -6.18 5.04
N ALA A 35 -9.82 -6.99 4.73
CA ALA A 35 -9.63 -8.32 4.15
C ALA A 35 -8.96 -8.31 2.77
N SER A 36 -9.27 -7.34 1.91
CA SER A 36 -8.59 -7.17 0.61
C SER A 36 -7.14 -6.80 0.83
N PHE A 37 -6.88 -5.80 1.69
CA PHE A 37 -5.52 -5.39 2.03
C PHE A 37 -4.68 -6.54 2.57
N LEU A 38 -5.26 -7.39 3.43
CA LEU A 38 -4.57 -8.57 3.94
C LEU A 38 -4.28 -9.60 2.83
N ASN A 39 -5.23 -9.81 1.92
CA ASN A 39 -5.05 -10.71 0.78
C ASN A 39 -3.95 -10.22 -0.17
N ASP A 40 -3.94 -8.92 -0.48
CA ASP A 40 -2.87 -8.25 -1.22
C ASP A 40 -1.52 -8.40 -0.50
N GLY A 41 -1.50 -8.25 0.83
CA GLY A 41 -0.31 -8.44 1.65
C GLY A 41 0.24 -9.87 1.61
N ILE A 42 -0.62 -10.89 1.63
CA ILE A 42 -0.22 -12.29 1.47
C ILE A 42 0.37 -12.51 0.07
N GLY A 43 -0.29 -12.00 -0.98
CA GLY A 43 0.22 -12.08 -2.35
C GLY A 43 1.56 -11.38 -2.52
N TYR A 44 1.78 -10.26 -1.82
CA TYR A 44 3.06 -9.55 -1.81
C TYR A 44 4.18 -10.39 -1.21
N VAL A 45 3.94 -11.08 -0.10
CA VAL A 45 4.93 -11.95 0.55
C VAL A 45 5.29 -13.13 -0.36
N GLU A 46 4.28 -13.77 -0.97
CA GLU A 46 4.49 -14.87 -1.92
C GLU A 46 5.36 -14.41 -3.09
N ASN A 47 5.04 -13.25 -3.69
CA ASN A 47 5.82 -12.71 -4.79
C ASN A 47 7.29 -12.45 -4.40
N LYS A 48 7.55 -11.96 -3.19
CA LYS A 48 8.92 -11.76 -2.70
C LYS A 48 9.68 -13.07 -2.55
N VAL A 49 9.04 -14.11 -2.01
CA VAL A 49 9.64 -15.44 -1.88
C VAL A 49 9.95 -16.05 -3.25
N ASP A 50 9.01 -15.98 -4.19
CA ASP A 50 9.20 -16.46 -5.55
C ASP A 50 10.32 -15.72 -6.28
N HIS A 51 10.34 -14.39 -6.17
CA HIS A 51 11.39 -13.57 -6.77
C HIS A 51 12.77 -13.92 -6.22
N ALA A 52 12.91 -14.10 -4.90
CA ALA A 52 14.16 -14.53 -4.29
C ALA A 52 14.60 -15.91 -4.82
N ASN A 53 13.67 -16.88 -4.92
CA ASN A 53 13.95 -18.19 -5.48
C ASN A 53 14.38 -18.12 -6.95
N ALA A 54 13.73 -17.29 -7.76
CA ALA A 54 14.09 -17.09 -9.16
C ALA A 54 15.50 -16.52 -9.30
N MET A 55 15.87 -15.53 -8.46
CA MET A 55 17.21 -14.95 -8.44
C MET A 55 18.28 -15.97 -8.03
N VAL A 56 18.01 -16.81 -7.02
CA VAL A 56 18.92 -17.89 -6.61
C VAL A 56 19.12 -18.90 -7.73
N ARG A 57 18.04 -19.29 -8.43
CA ARG A 57 18.13 -20.21 -9.58
C ARG A 57 18.88 -19.59 -10.75
N ALA A 58 18.63 -18.32 -11.06
CA ALA A 58 19.29 -17.62 -12.14
C ALA A 58 20.80 -17.53 -11.89
N PHE A 59 21.21 -17.20 -10.65
CA PHE A 59 22.62 -17.20 -10.25
C PHE A 59 23.28 -18.58 -10.32
N ALA A 60 22.56 -19.65 -9.98
CA ALA A 60 23.09 -21.02 -10.06
C ALA A 60 23.28 -21.51 -11.51
N VAL A 61 22.56 -20.93 -12.47
CA VAL A 61 22.61 -21.30 -13.90
C VAL A 61 23.60 -20.42 -14.67
N ASP A 62 23.71 -19.14 -14.30
CA ASP A 62 24.56 -18.17 -14.97
C ASP A 62 25.18 -17.19 -13.97
N ASP A 63 26.51 -17.16 -13.91
CA ASP A 63 27.31 -16.29 -13.02
C ASP A 63 27.20 -14.79 -13.38
N SER A 64 26.48 -14.41 -14.45
CA SER A 64 26.29 -12.99 -14.80
C SER A 64 25.26 -12.30 -13.91
N VAL A 65 24.50 -13.04 -13.08
CA VAL A 65 23.62 -12.43 -12.07
C VAL A 65 24.46 -11.86 -10.94
N PRO A 66 24.41 -10.55 -10.66
CA PRO A 66 25.21 -9.98 -9.59
C PRO A 66 24.77 -10.54 -8.23
N VAL A 67 25.72 -11.16 -7.50
CA VAL A 67 25.46 -11.80 -6.20
C VAL A 67 24.73 -10.90 -5.19
N HIS A 68 24.98 -9.58 -5.23
CA HIS A 68 24.34 -8.62 -4.35
C HIS A 68 22.82 -8.50 -4.57
N GLN A 69 22.34 -8.73 -5.80
CA GLN A 69 20.91 -8.70 -6.08
C GLN A 69 20.22 -9.95 -5.52
N VAL A 70 20.89 -11.09 -5.55
CA VAL A 70 20.40 -12.35 -4.96
C VAL A 70 20.30 -12.21 -3.45
N THR A 71 21.35 -11.69 -2.80
CA THR A 71 21.35 -11.50 -1.34
C THR A 71 20.34 -10.44 -0.89
N MET A 72 20.15 -9.36 -1.66
CA MET A 72 19.10 -8.37 -1.40
C MET A 72 17.71 -8.97 -1.56
N ALA A 73 17.45 -9.73 -2.63
CA ALA A 73 16.16 -10.38 -2.84
C ALA A 73 15.83 -11.38 -1.71
N LEU A 74 16.82 -12.15 -1.25
CA LEU A 74 16.68 -13.03 -0.08
C LEU A 74 16.39 -12.28 1.22
N ALA A 75 17.07 -11.16 1.45
CA ALA A 75 16.85 -10.31 2.62
C ALA A 75 15.45 -9.70 2.63
N ASP A 76 15.00 -9.18 1.49
CA ASP A 76 13.65 -8.65 1.28
C ASP A 76 12.59 -9.71 1.57
N ALA A 77 12.75 -10.92 1.01
CA ALA A 77 11.80 -12.01 1.22
C ALA A 77 11.72 -12.40 2.69
N ARG A 78 12.87 -12.50 3.39
CA ARG A 78 12.90 -12.79 4.82
C ARG A 78 12.16 -11.73 5.63
N LEU A 79 12.43 -10.45 5.38
CA LEU A 79 11.81 -9.36 6.12
C LEU A 79 10.30 -9.29 5.88
N ALA A 80 9.85 -9.55 4.64
CA ALA A 80 8.43 -9.64 4.31
C ALA A 80 7.73 -10.79 5.08
N VAL A 81 8.35 -11.96 5.18
CA VAL A 81 7.81 -13.10 5.93
C VAL A 81 7.77 -12.81 7.44
N GLU A 82 8.82 -12.18 7.99
CA GLU A 82 8.84 -11.77 9.40
C GLU A 82 7.70 -10.80 9.71
N LEU A 83 7.46 -9.81 8.84
CA LEU A 83 6.33 -8.90 8.95
C LEU A 83 4.99 -9.65 8.87
N ALA A 84 4.83 -10.59 7.94
CA ALA A 84 3.62 -11.37 7.79
C ALA A 84 3.28 -12.16 9.06
N MET A 85 4.29 -12.72 9.73
CA MET A 85 4.13 -13.44 10.99
C MET A 85 3.69 -12.51 12.14
N GLN A 86 4.16 -11.26 12.16
CA GLN A 86 3.71 -10.25 13.13
C GLN A 86 2.24 -9.89 12.91
N VAL A 87 1.85 -9.65 11.65
CA VAL A 87 0.46 -9.34 11.30
C VAL A 87 -0.46 -10.52 11.64
N ARG A 88 -0.07 -11.75 11.29
CA ARG A 88 -0.81 -12.97 11.65
C ARG A 88 -1.02 -13.08 13.15
N SER A 89 0.03 -12.87 13.95
CA SER A 89 -0.04 -12.93 15.41
C SER A 89 -1.03 -11.89 15.94
N ARG A 90 -0.93 -10.65 15.45
CA ARG A 90 -1.81 -9.55 15.84
C ARG A 90 -3.27 -9.80 15.50
N LEU A 91 -3.56 -10.45 14.37
CA LEU A 91 -4.91 -10.84 13.97
C LEU A 91 -5.51 -11.91 14.88
N VAL A 92 -4.72 -12.91 15.24
CA VAL A 92 -5.16 -13.95 16.18
C VAL A 92 -5.44 -13.35 17.56
N GLU A 93 -4.60 -12.43 18.02
CA GLU A 93 -4.82 -11.68 19.27
C GLU A 93 -6.11 -10.86 19.22
N ALA A 94 -6.31 -10.05 18.16
CA ALA A 94 -7.50 -9.21 18.01
C ALA A 94 -8.80 -10.05 17.97
N TYR A 95 -8.75 -11.22 17.33
CA TYR A 95 -9.88 -12.16 17.34
C TYR A 95 -10.17 -12.72 18.74
N ARG A 96 -9.13 -13.09 19.50
CA ARG A 96 -9.27 -13.57 20.88
C ARG A 96 -9.81 -12.49 21.83
N ASP A 97 -9.35 -11.26 21.67
CA ASP A 97 -9.76 -10.11 22.49
C ASP A 97 -11.26 -9.80 22.30
N LEU A 98 -11.72 -9.77 21.05
CA LEU A 98 -13.14 -9.63 20.70
C LEU A 98 -14.02 -10.69 21.38
N MET A 99 -13.56 -11.95 21.43
CA MET A 99 -14.31 -13.04 22.05
C MET A 99 -14.33 -12.95 23.58
N THR A 100 -13.30 -12.37 24.19
CA THR A 100 -13.15 -12.25 25.64
C THR A 100 -13.96 -11.09 26.20
N MET A 101 -14.13 -10.01 25.44
CA MET A 101 -14.97 -8.85 25.81
C MET A 101 -16.48 -9.15 25.90
N GLN A 102 -16.95 -10.26 25.34
CA GLN A 102 -18.37 -10.64 25.30
C GLN A 102 -18.79 -11.66 26.37
N LEU A 103 -17.85 -12.12 27.21
CA LEU A 103 -18.11 -13.03 28.33
C LEU A 103 -18.05 -12.30 29.67
#